data_AF-A0A937PTI5-F1
#
_entry.id   AF-A0A937PTI5-F1
#
_cell.length_a   1.000
_cell.length_b   1.000
_cell.length_c   1.000
_cell.angle_alpha   90.00
_cell.angle_beta   90.00
_cell.angle_gamma   90.00
#
_symmetry.space_group_name_H-M   'P 1'
#
loop_
_entity.id
_entity.type
_entity.pdbx_description
1 polymer ?
#
loop_
_entity_poly.entity_id
_entity_poly.type
_entity_poly.pdbx_seq_one_letter_code
_entity_poly.pdbx_strand_id
1 'polypeptide(L)'
;ASAGHCDPTLDQLRAACDAGLTMFTHLGNGCANIIPRHDNIIERVLALHDRLWLCFIADGAHVPYFTLANWLRAAGTERACVVTDAVAPAGLGPTVCRQGRSEVRVAEGDAARLPDGSLVGGAISMRQAAENLVRHVGLPEEEAHRLTVTNPRRAVGM
;
A
#
# COMPACT_ATOMS: atom_id res chain seq x y z
N ALA A 1 -4.89 11.65 -10.59
CA ALA A 1 -3.42 11.52 -10.48
C ALA A 1 -3.07 10.89 -9.14
N SER A 2 -1.89 10.26 -9.00
CA SER A 2 -1.43 9.68 -7.72
C SER A 2 -0.05 10.22 -7.33
N ALA A 3 0.18 10.38 -6.02
CA ALA A 3 1.46 10.74 -5.43
C ALA A 3 2.05 9.56 -4.65
N GLY A 4 3.36 9.52 -4.52
CA GLY A 4 4.11 8.47 -3.81
C GLY A 4 5.60 8.73 -3.98
N HIS A 5 6.46 8.04 -3.24
CA HIS A 5 7.91 8.25 -3.28
C HIS A 5 8.34 9.72 -3.12
N CYS A 6 7.65 10.43 -2.22
CA CYS A 6 7.85 11.85 -1.97
C CYS A 6 7.59 12.18 -0.51
N ASP A 7 8.06 13.34 -0.07
CA ASP A 7 7.89 13.84 1.31
C ASP A 7 7.39 15.29 1.35
N PRO A 8 6.26 15.62 0.70
CA PRO A 8 5.72 16.98 0.71
C PRO A 8 5.23 17.41 2.10
N THR A 9 5.32 18.72 2.35
CA THR A 9 4.62 19.36 3.48
C THR A 9 3.09 19.20 3.34
N LEU A 10 2.37 19.37 4.45
CA LEU A 10 0.91 19.27 4.43
C LEU A 10 0.26 20.31 3.49
N ASP A 11 0.82 21.52 3.43
CA ASP A 11 0.31 22.57 2.55
C ASP A 11 0.58 22.27 1.07
N GLN A 12 1.73 21.65 0.75
CA GLN A 12 1.99 21.16 -0.60
C GLN A 12 1.01 20.04 -0.99
N LEU A 13 0.70 19.11 -0.09
CA LEU A 13 -0.31 18.08 -0.36
C LEU A 13 -1.70 18.69 -0.58
N ARG A 14 -2.11 19.64 0.24
CA ARG A 14 -3.40 20.35 0.07
C ARG A 14 -3.46 21.06 -1.28
N ALA A 15 -2.43 21.81 -1.63
CA ALA A 15 -2.34 22.49 -2.92
C ALA A 15 -2.36 21.48 -4.09
N ALA A 16 -1.70 20.33 -3.94
CA ALA A 16 -1.76 19.27 -4.94
C ALA A 16 -3.18 18.68 -5.07
N CYS A 17 -3.88 18.46 -3.97
CA CYS A 17 -5.28 18.03 -3.98
C CYS A 17 -6.18 19.08 -4.64
N ASP A 18 -5.95 20.37 -4.37
CA ASP A 18 -6.67 21.49 -5.01
C ASP A 18 -6.40 21.50 -6.54
N ALA A 19 -5.20 21.09 -6.95
CA ALA A 19 -4.80 20.94 -8.35
C ALA A 19 -5.23 19.59 -9.00
N GLY A 20 -5.98 18.74 -8.29
CA GLY A 20 -6.53 17.49 -8.84
C GLY A 20 -5.75 16.21 -8.52
N LEU A 21 -4.84 16.23 -7.54
CA LEU A 21 -4.33 15.00 -6.93
C LEU A 21 -5.48 14.30 -6.19
N THR A 22 -5.67 13.01 -6.47
CA THR A 22 -6.81 12.24 -5.93
C THR A 22 -6.40 10.94 -5.25
N MET A 23 -5.13 10.57 -5.26
CA MET A 23 -4.67 9.27 -4.77
C MET A 23 -3.26 9.35 -4.16
N PHE A 24 -2.98 8.50 -3.18
CA PHE A 24 -1.65 8.26 -2.66
C PHE A 24 -1.29 6.78 -2.78
N THR A 25 -0.16 6.50 -3.41
CA THR A 25 0.35 5.16 -3.73
C THR A 25 0.94 4.51 -2.47
N HIS A 26 0.56 3.25 -2.21
CA HIS A 26 1.11 2.33 -1.19
C HIS A 26 1.61 3.03 0.10
N LEU A 27 0.73 3.73 0.81
CA LEU A 27 1.09 4.58 1.96
C LEU A 27 2.02 3.85 2.94
N GLY A 28 3.07 4.54 3.37
CA GLY A 28 4.13 3.99 4.23
C GLY A 28 5.32 3.39 3.48
N ASN A 29 5.19 3.14 2.17
CA ASN A 29 6.25 2.58 1.33
C ASN A 29 6.84 3.66 0.42
N GLY A 30 8.12 3.50 0.05
CA GLY A 30 8.85 4.53 -0.70
C GLY A 30 9.07 5.83 0.09
N CYS A 31 8.91 5.78 1.41
CA CYS A 31 9.15 6.88 2.34
C CYS A 31 10.57 6.78 2.92
N ALA A 32 11.04 7.82 3.62
CA ALA A 32 12.33 7.75 4.31
C ALA A 32 12.33 6.64 5.39
N ASN A 33 13.47 5.95 5.56
CA ASN A 33 13.61 4.89 6.58
C ASN A 33 13.53 5.44 8.02
N ILE A 34 13.90 6.71 8.20
CA ILE A 34 13.80 7.43 9.46
C ILE A 34 12.89 8.63 9.22
N ILE A 35 11.77 8.67 9.95
CA ILE A 35 10.78 9.75 9.85
C ILE A 35 10.54 10.39 11.22
N PRO A 36 10.14 11.66 11.29
CA PRO A 36 9.75 12.27 12.55
C PRO A 36 8.52 11.59 13.14
N ARG A 37 8.41 11.61 14.48
CA ARG A 37 7.37 10.87 15.20
C ARG A 37 5.94 11.34 14.89
N HIS A 38 5.73 12.65 14.76
CA HIS A 38 4.40 13.25 14.67
C HIS A 38 4.15 14.04 13.38
N ASP A 39 5.20 14.61 12.79
CA ASP A 39 5.12 15.28 11.49
C ASP A 39 5.87 14.47 10.45
N ASN A 40 5.17 13.54 9.82
CA ASN A 40 5.72 12.70 8.77
C ASN A 40 4.70 12.52 7.65
N ILE A 41 5.13 11.91 6.55
CA ILE A 41 4.30 11.75 5.36
C ILE A 41 3.06 10.88 5.61
N ILE A 42 3.15 9.89 6.51
CA ILE A 42 2.03 9.01 6.84
C ILE A 42 0.92 9.81 7.52
N GLU A 43 1.26 10.57 8.56
CA GLU A 43 0.31 11.40 9.29
C GLU A 43 -0.32 12.49 8.39
N ARG A 44 0.49 13.13 7.55
CA ARG A 44 0.01 14.18 6.64
C ARG A 44 -0.93 13.64 5.56
N VAL A 45 -0.68 12.44 5.04
CA VAL A 45 -1.57 11.78 4.07
C VAL A 45 -2.85 11.29 4.74
N LEU A 46 -2.76 10.68 5.94
CA LEU A 46 -3.93 10.26 6.72
C LEU A 46 -4.81 11.45 7.08
N ALA A 47 -4.24 12.63 7.37
CA ALA A 47 -5.01 13.85 7.62
C ALA A 47 -5.83 14.34 6.40
N LEU A 48 -5.61 13.79 5.21
CA LEU A 48 -6.32 14.11 3.97
C LEU A 48 -7.09 12.89 3.41
N HIS A 49 -7.42 11.90 4.25
CA HIS A 49 -8.09 10.66 3.86
C HIS A 49 -9.48 10.87 3.23
N ASP A 50 -10.12 12.00 3.50
CA ASP A 50 -11.41 12.41 2.92
C ASP A 50 -11.26 12.98 1.50
N ARG A 51 -10.05 13.42 1.15
CA ARG A 51 -9.70 14.01 -0.15
C ARG A 51 -8.98 13.03 -1.08
N LEU A 52 -8.30 12.03 -0.53
CA LEU A 52 -7.43 11.10 -1.28
C LEU A 52 -7.95 9.66 -1.22
N TRP A 53 -7.78 8.94 -2.32
CA TRP A 53 -7.78 7.48 -2.31
C TRP A 53 -6.45 6.99 -1.74
N LEU A 54 -6.47 6.26 -0.64
CA LEU A 54 -5.27 5.73 0.00
C LEU A 54 -5.06 4.28 -0.40
N CYS A 55 -3.95 3.98 -1.08
CA CYS A 55 -3.60 2.63 -1.48
C CYS A 55 -2.72 1.97 -0.43
N PHE A 56 -2.99 0.70 -0.12
CA PHE A 56 -2.22 -0.11 0.84
C PHE A 56 -1.87 -1.48 0.24
N ILE A 57 -0.76 -2.07 0.71
CA ILE A 57 -0.35 -3.43 0.37
C ILE A 57 -0.63 -4.32 1.59
N ALA A 58 -1.50 -5.32 1.42
CA ALA A 58 -1.98 -6.18 2.52
C ALA A 58 -1.26 -7.53 2.57
N ASP A 59 0.07 -7.51 2.67
CA ASP A 59 0.91 -8.72 2.69
C ASP A 59 1.66 -8.94 4.02
N GLY A 60 1.57 -7.99 4.96
CA GLY A 60 2.26 -8.05 6.24
C GLY A 60 3.76 -7.75 6.18
N ALA A 61 4.36 -7.72 4.99
CA ALA A 61 5.78 -7.48 4.76
C ALA A 61 6.07 -6.00 4.45
N HIS A 62 5.23 -5.37 3.62
CA HIS A 62 5.30 -3.93 3.35
C HIS A 62 4.81 -3.11 4.54
N VAL A 63 3.72 -3.56 5.14
CA VAL A 63 3.12 -2.94 6.32
C VAL A 63 2.70 -4.05 7.28
N PRO A 64 3.21 -4.08 8.53
CA PRO A 64 2.75 -5.03 9.54
C PRO A 64 1.22 -4.93 9.70
N TYR A 65 0.54 -6.08 9.85
CA TYR A 65 -0.92 -6.11 9.86
C TYR A 65 -1.57 -5.22 10.94
N PHE A 66 -0.96 -5.10 12.12
CA PHE A 66 -1.49 -4.21 13.17
C PHE A 66 -1.40 -2.73 12.75
N THR A 67 -0.33 -2.34 12.05
CA THR A 67 -0.15 -0.98 11.51
C THR A 67 -1.17 -0.71 10.41
N LEU A 68 -1.34 -1.66 9.48
CA LEU A 68 -2.35 -1.55 8.43
C LEU A 68 -3.77 -1.41 9.02
N ALA A 69 -4.08 -2.19 10.06
CA ALA A 69 -5.35 -2.07 10.78
C ALA A 69 -5.55 -0.67 11.38
N ASN A 70 -4.51 -0.07 11.98
CA ASN A 70 -4.58 1.27 12.53
C ASN A 70 -4.82 2.33 11.44
N TRP A 71 -4.12 2.23 10.31
CA TRP A 71 -4.29 3.15 9.20
C TRP A 71 -5.66 3.04 8.54
N LEU A 72 -6.18 1.83 8.34
CA LEU A 72 -7.52 1.63 7.79
C LEU A 72 -8.62 2.14 8.72
N ARG A 73 -8.44 2.03 10.05
CA ARG A 73 -9.37 2.64 11.01
C ARG A 73 -9.32 4.17 10.96
N ALA A 74 -8.12 4.75 10.83
CA ALA A 74 -7.95 6.20 10.75
C ALA A 74 -8.47 6.79 9.43
N ALA A 75 -8.15 6.14 8.30
CA ALA A 75 -8.56 6.57 6.97
C ALA A 75 -10.04 6.31 6.68
N GLY A 76 -10.63 5.35 7.39
CA GLY A 76 -11.87 4.71 6.99
C GLY A 76 -11.70 3.87 5.73
N THR A 77 -12.78 3.23 5.34
CA THR A 77 -12.78 2.23 4.26
C THR A 77 -13.49 2.71 3.00
N GLU A 78 -14.03 3.94 2.99
CA GLU A 78 -14.73 4.53 1.86
C GLU A 78 -13.80 5.01 0.75
N ARG A 79 -12.60 5.44 1.11
CA ARG A 79 -11.55 5.93 0.21
C ARG A 79 -10.22 5.19 0.35
N ALA A 80 -10.28 3.92 0.74
CA ALA A 80 -9.10 3.07 0.81
C ALA A 80 -9.14 1.99 -0.28
N CYS A 81 -8.00 1.69 -0.87
CA CYS A 81 -7.81 0.67 -1.88
C CYS A 81 -6.70 -0.28 -1.45
N VAL A 82 -6.87 -1.57 -1.76
CA VAL A 82 -5.80 -2.55 -1.62
C VAL A 82 -5.21 -2.85 -2.99
N VAL A 83 -3.89 -2.78 -3.08
CA VAL A 83 -3.10 -3.09 -4.26
C VAL A 83 -2.12 -4.21 -3.91
N THR A 84 -1.72 -4.99 -4.91
CA THR A 84 -0.71 -6.03 -4.71
C THR A 84 0.70 -5.49 -4.81
N ASP A 85 0.89 -4.44 -5.61
CA ASP A 85 2.21 -3.98 -6.08
C ASP A 85 3.10 -5.15 -6.58
N ALA A 86 2.44 -6.14 -7.19
CA ALA A 86 3.06 -7.41 -7.50
C ALA A 86 4.12 -7.27 -8.60
N VAL A 87 5.28 -7.88 -8.37
CA VAL A 87 6.33 -8.02 -9.39
C VAL A 87 6.26 -9.36 -10.10
N ALA A 88 7.04 -9.51 -11.18
CA ALA A 88 7.07 -10.71 -12.02
C ALA A 88 7.15 -12.06 -11.28
N PRO A 89 7.91 -12.23 -10.16
CA PRO A 89 7.94 -13.50 -9.44
C PRO A 89 6.71 -13.77 -8.55
N ALA A 90 5.75 -12.84 -8.44
CA ALA A 90 4.56 -13.05 -7.63
C ALA A 90 3.78 -14.30 -8.07
N GLY A 91 3.43 -15.15 -7.11
CA GLY A 91 2.71 -16.40 -7.37
C GLY A 91 3.56 -17.59 -7.86
N LEU A 92 4.89 -17.43 -8.03
CA LEU A 92 5.79 -18.54 -8.39
C LEU A 92 6.25 -19.38 -7.19
N GLY A 93 5.88 -18.98 -5.96
CA GLY A 93 6.44 -19.55 -4.74
C GLY A 93 7.87 -19.03 -4.47
N PRO A 94 8.60 -19.64 -3.51
CA PRO A 94 9.96 -19.24 -3.19
C PRO A 94 10.88 -19.34 -4.41
N THR A 95 11.50 -18.23 -4.80
CA THR A 95 12.28 -18.16 -6.04
C THR A 95 13.35 -17.09 -5.98
N VAL A 96 14.38 -17.27 -6.82
CA VAL A 96 15.40 -16.26 -7.12
C VAL A 96 15.37 -16.04 -8.62
N CYS A 97 15.08 -14.81 -9.05
CA CYS A 97 15.00 -14.47 -10.46
C CYS A 97 15.71 -13.15 -10.76
N ARG A 98 15.94 -12.86 -12.05
CA ARG A 98 16.43 -11.56 -12.49
C ARG A 98 15.27 -10.67 -12.93
N GLN A 99 15.21 -9.47 -12.37
CA GLN A 99 14.33 -8.40 -12.85
C GLN A 99 15.20 -7.23 -13.32
N GLY A 100 15.26 -7.03 -14.64
CA GLY A 100 16.19 -6.07 -15.24
C GLY A 100 17.64 -6.45 -14.95
N ARG A 101 18.36 -5.59 -14.21
CA ARG A 101 19.76 -5.81 -13.79
C ARG A 101 19.89 -6.38 -12.38
N SER A 102 18.81 -6.43 -11.62
CA SER A 102 18.82 -6.83 -10.22
C SER A 102 18.45 -8.31 -10.07
N GLU A 103 19.09 -8.97 -9.11
CA GLU A 103 18.59 -10.22 -8.56
C GLU A 103 17.45 -9.89 -7.59
N VAL A 104 16.36 -10.65 -7.67
CA VAL A 104 15.19 -10.53 -6.81
C VAL A 104 14.93 -11.88 -6.18
N ARG A 105 14.68 -11.89 -4.87
CA ARG A 105 14.38 -13.08 -4.07
C ARG A 105 12.99 -12.95 -3.49
N VAL A 106 12.22 -14.04 -3.56
CA VAL A 106 10.95 -14.20 -2.86
C VAL A 106 11.12 -15.41 -1.95
N ALA A 107 10.96 -15.21 -0.64
CA ALA A 107 10.94 -16.29 0.34
C ALA A 107 9.49 -16.76 0.59
N GLU A 108 9.33 -17.90 1.27
CA GLU A 108 8.01 -18.43 1.62
C GLU A 108 7.24 -17.41 2.49
N GLY A 109 6.06 -16.98 2.01
CA GLY A 109 5.22 -16.03 2.71
C GLY A 109 5.76 -14.60 2.83
N ASP A 110 6.81 -14.22 2.07
CA ASP A 110 7.41 -12.88 2.10
C ASP A 110 7.17 -12.13 0.77
N ALA A 111 7.46 -10.82 0.79
CA ALA A 111 7.50 -9.98 -0.39
C ALA A 111 8.80 -10.15 -1.19
N ALA A 112 8.85 -9.54 -2.38
CA ALA A 112 10.04 -9.57 -3.21
C ALA A 112 11.12 -8.62 -2.67
N ARG A 113 12.35 -9.11 -2.55
CA ARG A 113 13.49 -8.38 -1.99
C ARG A 113 14.73 -8.41 -2.87
N LEU A 114 15.54 -7.36 -2.77
CA LEU A 114 16.93 -7.35 -3.24
C LEU A 114 17.84 -8.16 -2.30
N PRO A 115 19.07 -8.50 -2.72
CA PRO A 115 20.03 -9.20 -1.87
C PRO A 115 20.39 -8.45 -0.58
N ASP A 116 20.24 -7.12 -0.55
CA ASP A 116 20.45 -6.28 0.63
C ASP A 116 19.24 -6.25 1.60
N GLY A 117 18.15 -6.94 1.26
CA GLY A 117 16.92 -7.02 2.07
C GLY A 117 15.86 -5.97 1.73
N SER A 118 16.16 -5.00 0.86
CA SER A 118 15.21 -3.96 0.45
C SER A 118 14.03 -4.55 -0.31
N LEU A 119 12.81 -4.09 0.02
CA LEU A 119 11.58 -4.47 -0.70
C LEU A 119 11.58 -3.88 -2.12
N VAL A 120 11.15 -4.68 -3.10
CA VAL A 120 11.01 -4.28 -4.52
C VAL A 120 9.65 -4.60 -5.11
N GLY A 121 8.68 -4.96 -4.27
CA GLY A 121 7.29 -5.16 -4.65
C GLY A 121 6.66 -6.36 -3.94
N GLY A 122 5.35 -6.50 -4.10
CA GLY A 122 4.58 -7.60 -3.54
C GLY A 122 4.83 -8.92 -4.28
N ALA A 123 4.59 -10.02 -3.57
CA ALA A 123 4.62 -11.37 -4.13
C ALA A 123 3.27 -12.10 -4.01
N ILE A 124 2.23 -11.39 -3.56
CA ILE A 124 0.90 -11.95 -3.31
C ILE A 124 -0.10 -11.60 -4.42
N SER A 125 -1.09 -12.47 -4.59
CA SER A 125 -2.27 -12.21 -5.43
C SER A 125 -3.29 -11.32 -4.71
N MET A 126 -4.22 -10.72 -5.48
CA MET A 126 -5.32 -9.94 -4.89
C MET A 126 -6.24 -10.80 -4.00
N ARG A 127 -6.39 -12.10 -4.32
CA ARG A 127 -7.13 -13.05 -3.48
C ARG A 127 -6.45 -13.19 -2.11
N GLN A 128 -5.14 -13.41 -2.09
CA GLN A 128 -4.38 -13.50 -0.83
C GLN A 128 -4.45 -12.19 -0.04
N ALA A 129 -4.39 -11.03 -0.72
CA ALA A 129 -4.55 -9.73 -0.07
C ALA A 129 -5.92 -9.62 0.63
N ALA A 130 -7.00 -10.03 -0.04
CA ALA A 130 -8.34 -10.07 0.57
C ALA A 130 -8.42 -11.03 1.77
N GLU A 131 -7.84 -12.24 1.64
CA GLU A 131 -7.78 -13.21 2.75
C GLU A 131 -6.99 -12.66 3.95
N ASN A 132 -5.92 -11.93 3.72
CA ASN A 132 -5.10 -11.31 4.77
C ASN A 132 -5.87 -10.21 5.50
N LEU A 133 -6.68 -9.40 4.80
CA LEU A 133 -7.53 -8.39 5.42
C LEU A 133 -8.53 -9.04 6.40
N VAL A 134 -9.11 -10.18 6.03
CA VAL A 134 -10.07 -10.88 6.88
C VAL A 134 -9.35 -11.57 8.04
N ARG A 135 -8.32 -12.39 7.76
CA ARG A 135 -7.67 -13.25 8.75
C ARG A 135 -6.75 -12.52 9.72
N HIS A 136 -6.03 -11.50 9.24
CA HIS A 136 -4.96 -10.86 10.01
C HIS A 136 -5.27 -9.43 10.42
N VAL A 137 -5.99 -8.67 9.58
CA VAL A 137 -6.45 -7.31 9.91
C VAL A 137 -7.77 -7.34 10.69
N GLY A 138 -8.58 -8.39 10.49
CA GLY A 138 -9.85 -8.59 11.19
C GLY A 138 -11.02 -7.83 10.58
N LEU A 139 -10.96 -7.53 9.27
CA LEU A 139 -12.06 -6.88 8.58
C LEU A 139 -13.17 -7.89 8.22
N PRO A 140 -14.45 -7.47 8.22
CA PRO A 140 -15.52 -8.26 7.59
C PRO A 140 -15.24 -8.51 6.11
N GLU A 141 -15.72 -9.62 5.57
CA GLU A 141 -15.55 -9.98 4.15
C GLU A 141 -16.07 -8.89 3.20
N GLU A 142 -17.19 -8.25 3.54
CA GLU A 142 -17.77 -7.14 2.77
C GLU A 142 -16.80 -5.95 2.68
N GLU A 143 -16.11 -5.64 3.78
CA GLU A 143 -15.12 -4.57 3.79
C GLU A 143 -13.88 -4.95 2.98
N ALA A 144 -13.39 -6.19 3.14
CA ALA A 144 -12.28 -6.69 2.33
C ALA A 144 -12.62 -6.65 0.83
N HIS A 145 -13.83 -7.04 0.45
CA HIS A 145 -14.34 -6.94 -0.93
C HIS A 145 -14.43 -5.48 -1.38
N ARG A 146 -14.93 -4.57 -0.54
CA ARG A 146 -14.97 -3.13 -0.86
C ARG A 146 -13.57 -2.60 -1.16
N LEU A 147 -12.57 -2.91 -0.33
CA LEU A 147 -11.19 -2.42 -0.49
C LEU A 147 -10.47 -3.01 -1.71
N THR A 148 -10.83 -4.22 -2.14
CA THR A 148 -10.12 -4.97 -3.20
C THR A 148 -10.83 -4.95 -4.56
N VAL A 149 -12.14 -4.66 -4.58
CA VAL A 149 -12.97 -4.71 -5.80
C VAL A 149 -13.72 -3.40 -6.02
N THR A 150 -14.57 -2.99 -5.08
CA THR A 150 -15.47 -1.85 -5.29
C THR A 150 -14.72 -0.51 -5.35
N ASN A 151 -13.85 -0.27 -4.38
CA ASN A 151 -13.11 0.99 -4.28
C ASN A 151 -12.10 1.20 -5.40
N PRO A 152 -11.28 0.19 -5.79
CA PRO A 152 -10.39 0.34 -6.94
C PRO A 152 -11.13 0.75 -8.22
N ARG A 153 -12.32 0.20 -8.49
CA ARG A 153 -13.15 0.59 -9.65
C ARG A 153 -13.59 2.04 -9.56
N ARG A 154 -14.15 2.44 -8.42
CA ARG A 154 -14.56 3.84 -8.17
C ARG A 154 -13.39 4.82 -8.28
N ALA A 155 -12.22 4.44 -7.78
CA ALA A 155 -11.03 5.27 -7.78
C ALA A 155 -10.52 5.61 -9.18
N VAL A 156 -10.78 4.75 -10.17
CA VAL A 156 -10.43 4.95 -11.58
C VAL A 156 -11.61 5.36 -12.46
N GLY A 157 -12.79 5.63 -11.87
CA GLY A 157 -13.98 6.10 -12.59
C GLY A 157 -14.78 5.00 -13.31
N MET A 158 -14.72 3.76 -12.83
CA MET A 158 -15.45 2.59 -13.35
C MET A 158 -16.60 2.14 -12.45
#